data_AF-A0A0D8FWF0-F1
#
_entry.id   AF-A0A0D8FWF0-F1
#
_cell.length_a   1.000
_cell.length_b   1.000
_cell.length_c   1.000
_cell.angle_alpha   90.00
_cell.angle_beta   90.00
_cell.angle_gamma   90.00
#
_symmetry.space_group_name_H-M   'P 1'
#
loop_
_entity.id
_entity.type
_entity.pdbx_description
1 polymer ?
#
loop_
_entity_poly.entity_id
_entity_poly.type
_entity_poly.pdbx_seq_one_letter_code
_entity_poly.pdbx_strand_id
1 'polypeptide(L)'
;MNSIPATLPVLTDLSNAFGQLANQTTIQSGPGEFLQTLNQVQSTIGSILDPTATSASSSGSGQGSSSAAGLASGSLLSNTGLSTTGSLGGALASTPALTASAALTPTPSSSSAASPVTQAVANALNEVGVPYVWGGSSPSTGFDCSGLVQWAYGQAGIQLPRVADQQEQIGTQVSSLAQAQPGDLVFYGNPAYHVGIYLGNGYMVDAPNTGQTVQIQPVGNPTEIRSVAPATSTAQISSPSNLAPVFAAASQAYNLPANLLTSVATAESGMNPSAVSSAGAEGIMQIMPQTAASLGVNPMNPVQAIYGAAELLSQKLTKFGSVPLALAAYNAGDGAVEQYGGIPPYTQTQNYVTEVMGLMGGNSVTGS
;
A
#
# COMPACT_ATOMS: atom_id res chain seq x y z
N MET A 1 -42.00 -48.19 -5.01
CA MET A 1 -41.49 -48.30 -3.62
C MET A 1 -40.03 -47.88 -3.64
N ASN A 2 -39.75 -46.60 -3.35
CA ASN A 2 -38.41 -46.14 -3.00
C ASN A 2 -38.45 -45.78 -1.52
N SER A 3 -37.78 -46.58 -0.71
CA SER A 3 -37.70 -46.43 0.72
C SER A 3 -36.90 -45.17 1.08
N ILE A 4 -37.51 -44.29 1.86
CA ILE A 4 -36.83 -43.18 2.54
C ILE A 4 -35.98 -43.80 3.67
N PRO A 5 -34.65 -43.65 3.70
CA PRO A 5 -33.87 -44.13 4.83
C PRO A 5 -33.83 -43.07 5.95
N ALA A 6 -34.20 -43.51 7.15
CA ALA A 6 -33.79 -43.05 8.48
C ALA A 6 -33.69 -41.53 8.76
N THR A 7 -34.83 -40.88 9.01
CA THR A 7 -34.92 -39.48 9.50
C THR A 7 -34.81 -39.31 11.02
N LEU A 8 -34.84 -40.40 11.81
CA LEU A 8 -34.81 -40.32 13.28
C LEU A 8 -33.44 -39.94 13.90
N PRO A 9 -32.27 -40.39 13.40
CA PRO A 9 -30.99 -40.02 14.01
C PRO A 9 -30.70 -38.52 13.86
N VAL A 10 -31.00 -37.96 12.69
CA VAL A 10 -30.73 -36.56 12.33
C VAL A 10 -31.54 -35.57 13.16
N LEU A 11 -32.80 -35.88 13.44
CA LEU A 11 -33.64 -35.05 14.32
C LEU A 11 -33.18 -35.12 15.78
N THR A 12 -32.61 -36.25 16.20
CA THR A 12 -32.08 -36.42 17.56
C THR A 12 -30.78 -35.62 17.74
N ASP A 13 -29.92 -35.59 16.73
CA ASP A 13 -28.68 -34.81 16.74
C ASP A 13 -28.95 -33.30 16.66
N LEU A 14 -29.93 -32.86 15.85
CA LEU A 14 -30.37 -31.46 15.84
C LEU A 14 -30.97 -31.05 17.19
N SER A 15 -31.84 -31.89 17.76
CA SER A 15 -32.45 -31.66 19.08
C SER A 15 -31.40 -31.52 20.18
N ASN A 16 -30.36 -32.37 20.16
CA ASN A 16 -29.28 -32.32 21.13
C ASN A 16 -28.40 -31.07 20.95
N ALA A 17 -28.11 -30.67 19.71
CA ALA A 17 -27.35 -29.44 19.41
C ALA A 17 -28.11 -28.17 19.84
N PHE A 18 -29.43 -28.10 19.59
CA PHE A 18 -30.26 -26.99 20.07
C PHE A 18 -30.45 -27.01 21.59
N GLY A 19 -30.53 -28.19 22.21
CA GLY A 19 -30.58 -28.34 23.66
C GLY A 19 -29.32 -27.84 24.37
N GLN A 20 -28.14 -28.03 23.78
CA GLN A 20 -26.88 -27.48 24.28
C GLN A 20 -26.79 -25.95 24.10
N LEU A 21 -27.36 -25.40 23.02
CA LEU A 21 -27.43 -23.96 22.78
C LEU A 21 -28.36 -23.25 23.78
N ALA A 22 -29.49 -23.87 24.13
CA ALA A 22 -30.44 -23.33 25.10
C ALA A 22 -29.88 -23.33 26.53
N ASN A 23 -29.02 -24.31 26.88
CA ASN A 23 -28.43 -24.44 28.22
C ASN A 23 -27.17 -23.56 28.44
N GLN A 24 -26.68 -22.87 27.40
CA GLN A 24 -25.55 -21.93 27.45
C GLN A 24 -25.96 -20.47 27.71
N THR A 25 -27.19 -20.20 28.15
CA THR A 25 -27.64 -18.81 28.47
C THR A 25 -27.08 -18.25 29.78
N THR A 26 -26.19 -18.97 30.47
CA THR A 26 -25.40 -18.39 31.57
C THR A 26 -24.00 -18.06 31.06
N ILE A 27 -23.74 -16.76 30.92
CA ILE A 27 -22.45 -16.14 30.57
C ILE A 27 -21.36 -16.61 31.56
N GLN A 28 -20.69 -17.72 31.28
CA GLN A 28 -19.43 -18.11 31.95
C GLN A 28 -18.37 -18.71 31.02
N SER A 29 -18.72 -19.05 29.78
CA SER A 29 -17.76 -19.39 28.73
C SER A 29 -17.63 -18.23 27.74
N GLY A 30 -16.40 -17.81 27.41
CA GLY A 30 -16.15 -16.66 26.54
C GLY A 30 -16.67 -16.82 25.10
N PRO A 31 -16.62 -15.75 24.28
CA PRO A 31 -17.21 -15.67 22.93
C PRO A 31 -16.77 -16.77 21.94
N GLY A 32 -15.64 -17.44 22.20
CA GLY A 32 -15.09 -18.49 21.35
C GLY A 32 -15.89 -19.79 21.33
N GLU A 33 -16.47 -20.22 22.45
CA GLU A 33 -17.23 -21.49 22.50
C GLU A 33 -18.59 -21.37 21.79
N PHE A 34 -19.20 -20.18 21.85
CA PHE A 34 -20.44 -19.88 21.12
C PHE A 34 -20.23 -19.95 19.61
N LEU A 35 -19.12 -19.41 19.10
CA LEU A 35 -18.80 -19.44 17.67
C LEU A 35 -18.37 -20.83 17.17
N GLN A 36 -17.72 -21.64 18.01
CA GLN A 36 -17.46 -23.06 17.68
C GLN A 36 -18.76 -23.86 17.59
N THR A 37 -19.71 -23.60 18.48
CA THR A 37 -21.03 -24.25 18.45
C THR A 37 -21.80 -23.88 17.18
N LEU A 38 -21.73 -22.62 16.73
CA LEU A 38 -22.34 -22.19 15.46
C LEU A 38 -21.67 -22.85 14.23
N ASN A 39 -20.35 -22.98 14.22
CA ASN A 39 -19.63 -23.66 13.13
C ASN A 39 -19.93 -25.17 13.06
N GLN A 40 -20.11 -25.83 14.20
CA GLN A 40 -20.50 -27.24 14.27
C GLN A 40 -21.91 -27.47 13.70
N VAL A 41 -22.85 -26.56 14.02
CA VAL A 41 -24.22 -26.57 13.48
C VAL A 41 -24.21 -26.30 11.97
N GLN A 42 -23.37 -25.38 11.50
CA GLN A 42 -23.27 -25.03 10.09
C GLN A 42 -22.62 -26.15 9.24
N SER A 43 -21.64 -26.87 9.79
CA SER A 43 -21.03 -28.05 9.16
C SER A 43 -22.01 -29.22 9.04
N THR A 44 -22.85 -29.40 10.06
CA THR A 44 -23.87 -30.47 10.08
C THR A 44 -25.02 -30.18 9.12
N ILE A 45 -25.39 -28.90 8.95
CA ILE A 45 -26.35 -28.48 7.91
C ILE A 45 -25.76 -28.70 6.52
N GLY A 46 -24.46 -28.40 6.32
CA GLY A 46 -23.76 -28.61 5.06
C GLY A 46 -23.74 -30.09 4.60
N SER A 47 -23.50 -31.03 5.53
CA SER A 47 -23.48 -32.47 5.20
C SER A 47 -24.88 -33.05 4.92
N ILE A 48 -25.94 -32.38 5.36
CA ILE A 48 -27.34 -32.73 5.06
C ILE A 48 -27.76 -32.22 3.67
N LEU A 49 -27.23 -31.07 3.24
CA LEU A 49 -27.61 -30.43 1.98
C LEU A 49 -26.85 -30.98 0.76
N ASP A 50 -25.64 -31.52 0.97
CA ASP A 50 -24.88 -32.21 -0.09
C ASP A 50 -24.08 -33.40 0.47
N PRO A 51 -24.65 -34.62 0.46
CA PRO A 51 -23.99 -35.81 1.00
C PRO A 51 -22.84 -36.34 0.13
N THR A 52 -22.49 -35.70 -1.00
CA THR A 52 -21.47 -36.22 -1.94
C THR A 52 -20.13 -35.50 -1.90
N ALA A 53 -20.00 -34.39 -1.17
CA ALA A 53 -18.73 -33.70 -0.99
C ALA A 53 -17.83 -34.42 0.03
N THR A 54 -17.13 -35.47 -0.41
CA THR A 54 -16.09 -36.15 0.39
C THR A 54 -14.71 -35.60 0.05
N SER A 55 -13.93 -35.41 1.11
CA SER A 55 -12.54 -34.95 1.21
C SER A 55 -11.54 -35.67 0.28
N ALA A 56 -10.75 -34.90 -0.46
CA ALA A 56 -9.57 -35.39 -1.17
C ALA A 56 -8.31 -35.03 -0.37
N SER A 57 -7.81 -36.02 0.38
CA SER A 57 -6.45 -36.09 0.92
C SER A 57 -5.72 -37.20 0.20
N SER A 58 -4.53 -36.95 -0.36
CA SER A 58 -3.62 -38.04 -0.74
C SER A 58 -2.15 -37.65 -0.63
N SER A 59 -1.48 -38.44 0.20
CA SER A 59 -0.07 -38.58 0.52
C SER A 59 0.68 -39.47 -0.51
N GLY A 60 2.01 -39.33 -0.56
CA GLY A 60 2.99 -40.31 -1.09
C GLY A 60 4.05 -39.66 -2.00
N SER A 61 5.33 -39.46 -1.62
CA SER A 61 6.44 -40.35 -1.19
C SER A 61 7.20 -41.04 -2.34
N GLY A 62 8.50 -40.69 -2.50
CA GLY A 62 9.54 -41.42 -3.26
C GLY A 62 10.66 -40.47 -3.76
N GLN A 63 11.78 -40.25 -3.03
CA GLN A 63 13.05 -41.01 -2.96
C GLN A 63 13.95 -41.01 -4.23
N GLY A 64 15.23 -40.61 -4.04
CA GLY A 64 16.41 -40.83 -4.92
C GLY A 64 17.07 -39.54 -5.41
N SER A 65 18.01 -38.90 -4.68
CA SER A 65 19.46 -39.19 -4.49
C SER A 65 20.39 -38.91 -5.69
N SER A 66 21.33 -37.97 -5.47
CA SER A 66 22.75 -37.88 -5.95
C SER A 66 23.00 -37.77 -7.48
N SER A 67 23.99 -37.07 -8.06
CA SER A 67 25.35 -36.65 -7.68
C SER A 67 25.84 -35.60 -8.72
N ALA A 68 26.61 -34.59 -8.33
CA ALA A 68 28.05 -34.39 -8.61
C ALA A 68 28.52 -34.17 -10.08
N ALA A 69 29.09 -32.98 -10.30
CA ALA A 69 30.31 -32.60 -11.02
C ALA A 69 30.78 -33.36 -12.28
N GLY A 70 31.20 -32.62 -13.31
CA GLY A 70 32.04 -33.16 -14.38
C GLY A 70 32.32 -32.17 -15.52
N LEU A 71 33.60 -31.96 -15.78
CA LEU A 71 34.21 -30.97 -16.68
C LEU A 71 34.25 -31.42 -18.16
N ALA A 72 34.51 -30.42 -19.01
CA ALA A 72 35.47 -30.44 -20.12
C ALA A 72 35.01 -30.64 -21.58
N SER A 73 35.78 -29.97 -22.43
CA SER A 73 35.95 -30.07 -23.89
C SER A 73 35.01 -29.15 -24.68
N GLY A 74 35.44 -28.09 -25.36
CA GLY A 74 36.73 -27.82 -25.97
C GLY A 74 36.71 -28.21 -27.44
N SER A 75 36.95 -27.20 -28.31
CA SER A 75 37.61 -27.25 -29.62
C SER A 75 36.79 -26.92 -30.89
N LEU A 76 37.35 -25.91 -31.62
CA LEU A 76 37.39 -25.60 -33.08
C LEU A 76 36.10 -25.03 -33.71
N LEU A 77 36.12 -23.97 -34.54
CA LEU A 77 36.94 -23.64 -35.72
C LEU A 77 36.99 -22.09 -35.92
N SER A 78 38.16 -21.46 -36.13
CA SER A 78 38.75 -20.99 -37.43
C SER A 78 37.86 -19.96 -38.19
N ASN A 79 38.28 -18.81 -38.74
CA ASN A 79 39.56 -18.33 -39.29
C ASN A 79 39.46 -16.82 -39.67
N THR A 80 40.61 -16.22 -40.01
CA THR A 80 40.88 -14.91 -40.67
C THR A 80 40.85 -13.68 -39.74
N GLY A 81 41.94 -12.97 -39.43
CA GLY A 81 43.26 -12.86 -40.04
C GLY A 81 43.35 -11.62 -40.91
N LEU A 82 44.03 -10.56 -40.42
CA LEU A 82 45.08 -9.83 -41.15
C LEU A 82 45.63 -8.68 -40.29
N SER A 83 46.94 -8.69 -40.09
CA SER A 83 47.73 -7.64 -39.43
C SER A 83 48.82 -7.17 -40.40
N THR A 84 49.09 -5.87 -40.49
CA THR A 84 50.39 -5.28 -40.89
C THR A 84 50.35 -3.77 -40.51
N THR A 85 51.03 -3.30 -39.45
CA THR A 85 52.44 -2.84 -39.28
C THR A 85 52.75 -1.40 -39.71
N GLY A 86 53.11 -0.57 -38.71
CA GLY A 86 54.12 0.52 -38.74
C GLY A 86 53.71 1.84 -39.43
N SER A 87 54.25 3.02 -39.13
CA SER A 87 55.19 3.52 -38.12
C SER A 87 55.32 5.06 -38.33
N LEU A 88 55.49 5.82 -37.25
CA LEU A 88 56.15 7.14 -37.11
C LEU A 88 55.63 8.41 -37.82
N GLY A 89 55.43 9.46 -37.01
CA GLY A 89 56.03 10.78 -37.29
C GLY A 89 55.09 11.99 -37.31
N GLY A 90 55.47 13.04 -36.58
CA GLY A 90 55.21 14.43 -37.00
C GLY A 90 54.23 15.23 -36.16
N ALA A 91 54.72 16.32 -35.59
CA ALA A 91 54.03 17.27 -34.75
C ALA A 91 53.46 18.48 -35.53
N LEU A 92 52.65 19.27 -34.80
CA LEU A 92 52.40 20.72 -34.90
C LEU A 92 51.14 21.25 -35.64
N ALA A 93 50.42 22.07 -34.85
CA ALA A 93 49.79 23.36 -35.18
C ALA A 93 48.31 23.45 -35.65
N SER A 94 47.48 23.94 -34.73
CA SER A 94 46.68 25.20 -34.78
C SER A 94 45.44 25.38 -35.69
N THR A 95 44.29 25.45 -34.99
CA THR A 95 43.11 26.37 -35.10
C THR A 95 42.17 26.28 -36.34
N PRO A 96 40.99 26.95 -36.31
CA PRO A 96 39.72 26.41 -35.82
C PRO A 96 38.65 26.30 -36.92
N ALA A 97 37.72 25.35 -36.83
CA ALA A 97 36.53 25.33 -37.68
C ALA A 97 35.29 25.03 -36.85
N LEU A 98 34.39 26.02 -36.85
CA LEU A 98 33.03 25.98 -36.33
C LEU A 98 32.18 24.96 -37.11
N THR A 99 31.03 24.61 -36.53
CA THR A 99 29.98 23.65 -36.97
C THR A 99 30.20 22.22 -36.44
N ALA A 100 29.30 21.57 -35.70
CA ALA A 100 27.86 21.69 -35.64
C ALA A 100 27.31 21.62 -34.19
N SER A 101 26.35 22.51 -33.89
CA SER A 101 25.44 22.33 -32.77
C SER A 101 24.52 21.16 -33.13
N ALA A 102 24.84 19.97 -32.62
CA ALA A 102 23.86 18.91 -32.51
C ALA A 102 22.89 19.35 -31.41
N ALA A 103 21.72 19.84 -31.83
CA ALA A 103 20.60 20.06 -30.94
C ALA A 103 20.29 18.72 -30.24
N LEU A 104 20.65 18.64 -28.96
CA LEU A 104 20.18 17.58 -28.08
C LEU A 104 18.68 17.79 -27.95
N THR A 105 17.90 17.00 -28.68
CA THR A 105 16.48 16.82 -28.39
C THR A 105 16.39 16.36 -26.93
N PRO A 106 15.71 17.08 -26.03
CA PRO A 106 15.42 16.54 -24.71
C PRO A 106 14.53 15.32 -24.91
N THR A 107 15.07 14.14 -24.67
CA THR A 107 14.26 12.93 -24.46
C THR A 107 13.31 13.22 -23.29
N PRO A 108 11.99 12.96 -23.43
CA PRO A 108 11.07 13.16 -22.32
C PRO A 108 11.52 12.29 -21.15
N SER A 109 11.80 12.93 -20.02
CA SER A 109 12.07 12.26 -18.75
C SER A 109 10.84 11.43 -18.38
N SER A 110 10.95 10.11 -18.52
CA SER A 110 9.95 9.17 -18.05
C SER A 110 9.78 9.32 -16.54
N SER A 111 8.64 9.84 -16.11
CA SER A 111 8.21 9.89 -14.71
C SER A 111 8.11 8.46 -14.17
N SER A 112 8.74 8.19 -13.02
CA SER A 112 8.77 6.88 -12.35
C SER A 112 7.35 6.39 -12.04
N ALA A 113 7.01 5.16 -12.46
CA ALA A 113 5.72 4.54 -12.13
C ALA A 113 5.74 3.96 -10.70
N ALA A 114 4.61 4.06 -10.00
CA ALA A 114 4.45 3.59 -8.64
C ALA A 114 4.45 2.04 -8.55
N SER A 115 4.94 1.50 -7.42
CA SER A 115 5.00 0.05 -7.17
C SER A 115 3.59 -0.60 -7.15
N PRO A 116 3.43 -1.88 -7.56
CA PRO A 116 2.17 -2.62 -7.41
C PRO A 116 1.57 -2.54 -5.99
N VAL A 117 2.43 -2.50 -4.98
CA VAL A 117 2.00 -2.34 -3.58
C VAL A 117 1.32 -0.97 -3.34
N THR A 118 1.86 0.10 -3.93
CA THR A 118 1.26 1.44 -3.88
C THR A 118 -0.10 1.45 -4.58
N GLN A 119 -0.23 0.73 -5.69
CA GLN A 119 -1.52 0.57 -6.38
C GLN A 119 -2.52 -0.20 -5.52
N ALA A 120 -2.11 -1.28 -4.84
CA ALA A 120 -2.99 -2.03 -3.95
C ALA A 120 -3.55 -1.17 -2.80
N VAL A 121 -2.69 -0.35 -2.19
CA VAL A 121 -3.12 0.64 -1.17
C VAL A 121 -4.15 1.61 -1.75
N ALA A 122 -3.88 2.19 -2.92
CA ALA A 122 -4.81 3.10 -3.58
C ALA A 122 -6.16 2.42 -3.92
N ASN A 123 -6.13 1.17 -4.36
CA ASN A 123 -7.33 0.37 -4.64
C ASN A 123 -8.17 0.21 -3.38
N ALA A 124 -7.58 -0.21 -2.26
CA ALA A 124 -8.30 -0.37 -1.00
C ALA A 124 -8.87 0.97 -0.46
N LEU A 125 -8.13 2.07 -0.62
CA LEU A 125 -8.59 3.40 -0.22
C LEU A 125 -9.77 3.92 -1.06
N ASN A 126 -9.89 3.51 -2.33
CA ASN A 126 -11.07 3.83 -3.15
C ASN A 126 -12.35 3.16 -2.61
N GLU A 127 -12.20 2.07 -1.86
CA GLU A 127 -13.33 1.31 -1.34
C GLU A 127 -13.77 1.78 0.06
N VAL A 128 -13.14 2.80 0.64
CA VAL A 128 -13.57 3.40 1.91
C VAL A 128 -15.04 3.83 1.79
N GLY A 129 -15.87 3.36 2.74
CA GLY A 129 -17.32 3.54 2.73
C GLY A 129 -18.12 2.37 2.15
N VAL A 130 -17.48 1.41 1.48
CA VAL A 130 -18.17 0.18 1.03
C VAL A 130 -18.59 -0.66 2.24
N PRO A 131 -19.84 -1.17 2.30
CA PRO A 131 -20.31 -1.96 3.44
C PRO A 131 -19.50 -3.23 3.70
N TYR A 132 -19.32 -3.54 4.99
CA TYR A 132 -18.84 -4.86 5.39
C TYR A 132 -19.89 -5.92 5.08
N VAL A 133 -19.47 -6.99 4.41
CA VAL A 133 -20.29 -8.18 4.16
C VAL A 133 -19.43 -9.42 4.37
N TRP A 134 -19.84 -10.29 5.29
CA TRP A 134 -19.15 -11.57 5.54
C TRP A 134 -19.09 -12.40 4.27
N GLY A 135 -17.90 -12.83 3.85
CA GLY A 135 -17.70 -13.53 2.58
C GLY A 135 -17.58 -12.61 1.36
N GLY A 136 -17.77 -11.30 1.50
CA GLY A 136 -17.71 -10.32 0.42
C GLY A 136 -16.30 -10.07 -0.11
N SER A 137 -16.18 -9.87 -1.42
CA SER A 137 -14.89 -9.70 -2.13
C SER A 137 -14.97 -8.72 -3.32
N SER A 138 -15.99 -7.85 -3.35
CA SER A 138 -16.11 -6.85 -4.43
C SER A 138 -16.81 -5.57 -3.98
N PRO A 139 -16.55 -4.43 -4.64
CA PRO A 139 -17.21 -3.16 -4.32
C PRO A 139 -18.74 -3.25 -4.38
N SER A 140 -19.26 -4.01 -5.35
CA SER A 140 -20.70 -4.14 -5.60
C SER A 140 -21.44 -4.99 -4.56
N THR A 141 -20.75 -5.91 -3.91
CA THR A 141 -21.32 -6.85 -2.93
C THR A 141 -20.96 -6.51 -1.50
N GLY A 142 -20.02 -5.60 -1.30
CA GLY A 142 -19.34 -5.41 -0.02
C GLY A 142 -18.13 -6.32 0.15
N PHE A 143 -17.38 -6.05 1.23
CA PHE A 143 -16.13 -6.73 1.56
C PHE A 143 -16.15 -7.31 2.97
N ASP A 144 -15.50 -8.45 3.20
CA ASP A 144 -14.89 -8.72 4.50
C ASP A 144 -13.41 -8.33 4.50
N CYS A 145 -12.74 -8.43 5.65
CA CYS A 145 -11.36 -7.98 5.83
C CYS A 145 -10.41 -8.60 4.79
N SER A 146 -10.38 -9.92 4.73
CA SER A 146 -9.55 -10.69 3.79
C SER A 146 -9.98 -10.52 2.34
N GLY A 147 -11.27 -10.29 2.07
CA GLY A 147 -11.81 -10.04 0.74
C GLY A 147 -11.42 -8.66 0.19
N LEU A 148 -11.39 -7.62 1.03
CA LEU A 148 -10.86 -6.30 0.67
C LEU A 148 -9.38 -6.41 0.27
N VAL A 149 -8.58 -7.06 1.12
CA VAL A 149 -7.14 -7.24 0.89
C VAL A 149 -6.90 -8.05 -0.39
N GLN A 150 -7.57 -9.19 -0.54
CA GLN A 150 -7.47 -10.02 -1.74
C GLN A 150 -7.81 -9.23 -3.01
N TRP A 151 -8.93 -8.50 -2.99
CA TRP A 151 -9.38 -7.72 -4.15
C TRP A 151 -8.38 -6.61 -4.48
N ALA A 152 -7.96 -5.81 -3.48
CA ALA A 152 -7.09 -4.66 -3.67
C ALA A 152 -5.72 -5.04 -4.26
N TYR A 153 -5.11 -6.10 -3.72
CA TYR A 153 -3.85 -6.64 -4.25
C TYR A 153 -4.04 -7.36 -5.59
N GLY A 154 -5.16 -8.06 -5.78
CA GLY A 154 -5.51 -8.69 -7.04
C GLY A 154 -5.63 -7.70 -8.20
N GLN A 155 -6.23 -6.53 -7.95
CA GLN A 155 -6.28 -5.40 -8.91
C GLN A 155 -4.88 -4.84 -9.25
N ALA A 156 -3.92 -5.01 -8.34
CA ALA A 156 -2.51 -4.64 -8.55
C ALA A 156 -1.66 -5.82 -9.07
N GLY A 157 -2.27 -6.95 -9.43
CA GLY A 157 -1.57 -8.12 -9.97
C GLY A 157 -0.94 -9.05 -8.93
N ILE A 158 -1.15 -8.81 -7.63
CA ILE A 158 -0.65 -9.67 -6.55
C ILE A 158 -1.81 -10.56 -6.07
N GLN A 159 -1.68 -11.87 -6.28
CA GLN A 159 -2.71 -12.83 -5.89
C GLN A 159 -2.53 -13.25 -4.43
N LEU A 160 -3.58 -13.09 -3.64
CA LEU A 160 -3.60 -13.50 -2.23
C LEU A 160 -4.68 -14.57 -2.00
N PRO A 161 -4.46 -15.50 -1.05
CA PRO A 161 -5.48 -16.44 -0.61
C PRO A 161 -6.74 -15.73 -0.12
N ARG A 162 -7.87 -16.45 -0.07
CA ARG A 162 -9.17 -15.84 0.26
C ARG A 162 -9.29 -15.41 1.72
N VAL A 163 -8.67 -16.15 2.63
CA VAL A 163 -8.91 -16.05 4.07
C VAL A 163 -7.66 -15.54 4.82
N ALA A 164 -7.87 -14.81 5.92
CA ALA A 164 -6.81 -14.10 6.63
C ALA A 164 -5.71 -15.02 7.20
N ASP A 165 -6.10 -16.20 7.69
CA ASP A 165 -5.19 -17.26 8.20
C ASP A 165 -4.23 -17.80 7.12
N GLN A 166 -4.64 -17.79 5.85
CA GLN A 166 -3.78 -18.15 4.73
C GLN A 166 -2.96 -16.95 4.26
N GLN A 167 -3.54 -15.74 4.29
CA GLN A 167 -2.85 -14.51 3.93
C GLN A 167 -1.67 -14.20 4.87
N GLU A 168 -1.77 -14.49 6.17
CA GLU A 168 -0.68 -14.29 7.14
C GLU A 168 0.55 -15.18 6.88
N GLN A 169 0.41 -16.20 6.04
CA GLN A 169 1.51 -17.09 5.64
C GLN A 169 2.24 -16.59 4.38
N ILE A 170 1.70 -15.58 3.69
CA ILE A 170 2.27 -15.05 2.45
C ILE A 170 3.32 -13.98 2.76
N GLY A 171 4.31 -13.87 1.87
CA GLY A 171 5.32 -12.83 1.95
C GLY A 171 6.35 -13.04 3.07
N THR A 172 7.06 -11.98 3.43
CA THR A 172 8.08 -11.97 4.48
C THR A 172 7.56 -11.33 5.75
N GLN A 173 7.89 -11.92 6.90
CA GLN A 173 7.56 -11.34 8.20
C GLN A 173 8.28 -10.00 8.42
N VAL A 174 7.55 -9.03 8.96
CA VAL A 174 8.05 -7.72 9.40
C VAL A 174 8.03 -7.68 10.92
N SER A 175 9.18 -7.40 11.54
CA SER A 175 9.34 -7.65 12.99
C SER A 175 8.62 -6.65 13.89
N SER A 176 8.19 -5.49 13.37
CA SER A 176 7.48 -4.48 14.15
C SER A 176 6.77 -3.44 13.27
N LEU A 177 5.82 -2.69 13.84
CA LEU A 177 5.20 -1.55 13.17
C LEU A 177 6.18 -0.45 12.78
N ALA A 178 7.30 -0.30 13.50
CA ALA A 178 8.35 0.66 13.17
C ALA A 178 9.09 0.30 11.86
N GLN A 179 9.06 -0.98 11.46
CA GLN A 179 9.64 -1.45 10.21
C GLN A 179 8.59 -1.57 9.10
N ALA A 180 7.31 -1.62 9.47
CA ALA A 180 6.21 -1.74 8.53
C ALA A 180 6.22 -0.58 7.54
N GLN A 181 5.96 -0.90 6.28
CA GLN A 181 5.85 0.02 5.16
C GLN A 181 4.41 0.02 4.66
N PRO A 182 3.89 1.12 4.09
CA PRO A 182 2.56 1.11 3.52
C PRO A 182 2.40 0.02 2.48
N GLY A 183 1.32 -0.74 2.60
CA GLY A 183 1.07 -1.96 1.85
C GLY A 183 1.70 -3.21 2.45
N ASP A 184 2.23 -3.16 3.67
CA ASP A 184 2.35 -4.36 4.50
C ASP A 184 0.97 -4.72 5.07
N LEU A 185 0.72 -6.01 5.25
CA LEU A 185 -0.51 -6.52 5.82
C LEU A 185 -0.36 -6.67 7.33
N VAL A 186 -1.31 -6.16 8.09
CA VAL A 186 -1.36 -6.26 9.56
C VAL A 186 -2.47 -7.21 9.96
N PHE A 187 -2.13 -8.24 10.75
CA PHE A 187 -3.03 -9.33 11.12
C PHE A 187 -3.33 -9.33 12.62
N TYR A 188 -4.48 -9.90 12.98
CA TYR A 188 -4.91 -10.04 14.37
C TYR A 188 -5.46 -11.44 14.64
N GLY A 189 -5.01 -12.02 15.77
CA GLY A 189 -5.36 -13.37 16.19
C GLY A 189 -4.27 -14.40 15.88
N ASN A 190 -4.50 -15.64 16.35
CA ASN A 190 -3.69 -16.80 16.00
C ASN A 190 -4.58 -18.07 16.07
N PRO A 191 -5.03 -18.64 14.94
CA PRO A 191 -4.82 -18.14 13.56
C PRO A 191 -5.47 -16.76 13.33
N ALA A 192 -4.99 -15.99 12.35
CA ALA A 192 -5.54 -14.67 12.08
C ALA A 192 -7.03 -14.72 11.71
N TYR A 193 -7.84 -13.92 12.41
CA TYR A 193 -9.26 -13.72 12.11
C TYR A 193 -9.53 -12.36 11.44
N HIS A 194 -8.57 -11.44 11.47
CA HIS A 194 -8.68 -10.11 10.87
C HIS A 194 -7.40 -9.68 10.18
N VAL A 195 -7.53 -8.87 9.14
CA VAL A 195 -6.42 -8.32 8.36
C VAL A 195 -6.76 -6.92 7.87
N GLY A 196 -5.74 -6.05 7.84
CA GLY A 196 -5.80 -4.73 7.21
C GLY A 196 -4.55 -4.43 6.40
N ILE A 197 -4.59 -3.36 5.61
CA ILE A 197 -3.46 -2.87 4.83
C ILE A 197 -2.87 -1.66 5.54
N TYR A 198 -1.61 -1.75 5.95
CA TYR A 198 -0.91 -0.65 6.61
C TYR A 198 -0.75 0.54 5.66
N LEU A 199 -0.98 1.75 6.16
CA LEU A 199 -0.90 3.00 5.40
C LEU A 199 0.32 3.85 5.77
N GLY A 200 1.04 3.46 6.83
CA GLY A 200 2.05 4.30 7.48
C GLY A 200 1.49 5.00 8.73
N ASN A 201 2.39 5.55 9.53
CA ASN A 201 2.10 6.37 10.71
C ASN A 201 1.08 5.75 11.69
N GLY A 202 1.07 4.42 11.82
CA GLY A 202 0.16 3.72 12.73
C GLY A 202 -1.29 3.62 12.25
N TYR A 203 -1.58 3.88 10.97
CA TYR A 203 -2.92 3.73 10.37
C TYR A 203 -2.99 2.56 9.40
N MET A 204 -4.18 1.96 9.28
CA MET A 204 -4.52 0.96 8.26
C MET A 204 -5.87 1.27 7.60
N VAL A 205 -6.06 0.72 6.40
CA VAL A 205 -7.39 0.54 5.80
C VAL A 205 -7.82 -0.91 5.94
N ASP A 206 -9.05 -1.14 6.39
CA ASP A 206 -9.63 -2.46 6.56
C ASP A 206 -11.15 -2.45 6.41
N ALA A 207 -11.74 -3.65 6.27
CA ALA A 207 -13.17 -3.88 6.40
C ALA A 207 -13.40 -4.56 7.78
N PRO A 208 -13.79 -3.82 8.83
CA PRO A 208 -13.64 -4.27 10.22
C PRO A 208 -14.65 -5.34 10.62
N ASN A 209 -15.94 -5.02 10.70
CA ASN A 209 -16.97 -5.93 11.19
C ASN A 209 -18.34 -5.62 10.57
N THR A 210 -19.28 -6.56 10.69
CA THR A 210 -20.69 -6.39 10.31
C THR A 210 -21.28 -5.09 10.87
N GLY A 211 -21.99 -4.35 10.02
CA GLY A 211 -22.60 -3.07 10.36
C GLY A 211 -21.67 -1.85 10.24
N GLN A 212 -20.41 -2.07 9.89
CA GLN A 212 -19.45 -1.01 9.54
C GLN A 212 -19.16 -1.03 8.03
N THR A 213 -18.38 -0.05 7.59
CA THR A 213 -17.87 0.05 6.22
C THR A 213 -16.35 -0.12 6.22
N VAL A 214 -15.77 -0.33 5.04
CA VAL A 214 -14.34 -0.12 4.82
C VAL A 214 -13.96 1.25 5.35
N GLN A 215 -12.93 1.34 6.18
CA GLN A 215 -12.56 2.57 6.84
C GLN A 215 -11.06 2.63 7.11
N ILE A 216 -10.59 3.83 7.45
CA ILE A 216 -9.24 4.06 7.93
C ILE A 216 -9.30 4.13 9.44
N GLN A 217 -8.44 3.38 10.12
CA GLN A 217 -8.37 3.38 11.57
C GLN A 217 -6.95 3.13 12.07
N PRO A 218 -6.67 3.45 13.35
CA PRO A 218 -5.41 3.08 13.98
C PRO A 218 -5.19 1.57 13.94
N VAL A 219 -3.94 1.15 13.74
CA VAL A 219 -3.54 -0.27 13.72
C VAL A 219 -3.64 -0.90 15.11
N GLY A 220 -3.37 -0.15 16.19
CA GLY A 220 -3.35 -0.73 17.53
C GLY A 220 -2.24 -1.79 17.68
N ASN A 221 -2.60 -3.01 18.09
CA ASN A 221 -1.64 -4.08 18.44
C ASN A 221 -1.84 -5.32 17.53
N PRO A 222 -1.22 -5.36 16.34
CA PRO A 222 -1.30 -6.51 15.46
C PRO A 222 -0.49 -7.69 16.03
N THR A 223 -0.92 -8.92 15.76
CA THR A 223 -0.22 -10.15 16.16
C THR A 223 0.85 -10.56 15.16
N GLU A 224 0.70 -10.18 13.88
CA GLU A 224 1.62 -10.52 12.80
C GLU A 224 1.61 -9.41 11.73
N ILE A 225 2.75 -9.20 11.06
CA ILE A 225 2.88 -8.23 9.96
C ILE A 225 3.62 -8.90 8.81
N ARG A 226 3.03 -8.87 7.61
CA ARG A 226 3.60 -9.49 6.41
C ARG A 226 3.79 -8.48 5.30
N SER A 227 5.01 -8.43 4.74
CA SER A 227 5.26 -7.73 3.50
C SER A 227 5.00 -8.65 2.32
N VAL A 228 3.99 -8.32 1.52
CA VAL A 228 3.58 -9.08 0.33
C VAL A 228 4.15 -8.51 -0.98
N ALA A 229 5.13 -7.60 -0.88
CA ALA A 229 5.86 -7.11 -2.04
C ALA A 229 6.64 -8.26 -2.70
N PRO A 230 6.54 -8.47 -4.03
CA PRO A 230 7.33 -9.51 -4.69
C PRO A 230 8.82 -9.18 -4.58
N ALA A 231 9.63 -10.15 -4.14
CA ALA A 231 11.07 -10.00 -3.92
C ALA A 231 11.90 -9.69 -5.19
N THR A 232 11.29 -9.72 -6.38
CA THR A 232 11.94 -9.41 -7.65
C THR A 232 10.87 -9.15 -8.72
N SER A 233 10.77 -7.92 -9.25
CA SER A 233 10.10 -7.70 -10.54
C SER A 233 10.73 -6.53 -11.30
N THR A 234 11.74 -6.88 -12.11
CA THR A 234 12.23 -6.07 -13.22
C THR A 234 11.34 -6.33 -14.45
N ALA A 235 10.20 -5.64 -14.56
CA ALA A 235 9.44 -5.57 -15.82
C ALA A 235 8.45 -4.38 -15.82
N GLN A 236 8.82 -3.33 -16.58
CA GLN A 236 7.96 -2.39 -17.32
C GLN A 236 6.61 -1.99 -16.68
N ILE A 237 6.54 -0.79 -16.08
CA ILE A 237 5.30 -0.20 -15.55
C ILE A 237 5.07 1.17 -16.19
N SER A 238 3.89 1.36 -16.77
CA SER A 238 3.40 2.62 -17.34
C SER A 238 2.36 3.26 -16.42
N SER A 239 2.47 4.58 -16.23
CA SER A 239 1.53 5.52 -15.58
C SER A 239 1.48 5.57 -14.04
N PRO A 240 1.22 6.74 -13.43
CA PRO A 240 0.94 6.84 -12.00
C PRO A 240 -0.46 6.29 -11.68
N SER A 241 -0.50 5.39 -10.70
CA SER A 241 -1.71 4.97 -9.99
C SER A 241 -2.40 6.19 -9.37
N ASN A 242 -3.72 6.30 -9.52
CA ASN A 242 -4.54 7.39 -8.98
C ASN A 242 -4.29 7.62 -7.47
N LEU A 243 -3.66 8.74 -7.09
CA LEU A 243 -3.36 9.10 -5.69
C LEU A 243 -4.48 9.91 -5.01
N ALA A 244 -5.53 10.32 -5.73
CA ALA A 244 -6.64 11.09 -5.15
C ALA A 244 -7.26 10.44 -3.89
N PRO A 245 -7.45 9.11 -3.83
CA PRO A 245 -7.97 8.43 -2.63
C PRO A 245 -7.00 8.53 -1.45
N VAL A 246 -5.69 8.52 -1.72
CA VAL A 246 -4.65 8.68 -0.69
C VAL A 246 -4.71 10.08 -0.08
N PHE A 247 -4.90 11.12 -0.89
CA PHE A 247 -5.08 12.49 -0.42
C PHE A 247 -6.34 12.67 0.42
N ALA A 248 -7.46 12.12 -0.03
CA ALA A 248 -8.73 12.16 0.72
C ALA A 248 -8.61 11.44 2.06
N ALA A 249 -8.03 10.22 2.03
CA ALA A 249 -7.76 9.39 3.20
C ALA A 249 -6.89 10.10 4.24
N ALA A 250 -5.74 10.66 3.81
CA ALA A 250 -4.85 11.38 4.71
C ALA A 250 -5.49 12.65 5.27
N SER A 251 -6.28 13.37 4.46
CA SER A 251 -7.02 14.55 4.94
C SER A 251 -8.03 14.19 6.02
N GLN A 252 -8.76 13.08 5.84
CA GLN A 252 -9.70 12.58 6.84
C GLN A 252 -8.99 12.12 8.11
N ALA A 253 -7.92 11.34 7.98
CA ALA A 253 -7.16 10.80 9.12
C ALA A 253 -6.60 11.91 10.03
N TYR A 254 -6.16 13.02 9.44
CA TYR A 254 -5.54 14.14 10.17
C TYR A 254 -6.45 15.36 10.36
N ASN A 255 -7.75 15.23 10.09
CA ASN A 255 -8.76 16.29 10.20
C ASN A 255 -8.39 17.58 9.44
N LEU A 256 -7.89 17.42 8.21
CA LEU A 256 -7.50 18.51 7.33
C LEU A 256 -8.62 18.90 6.37
N PRO A 257 -8.65 20.15 5.88
CA PRO A 257 -9.53 20.54 4.78
C PRO A 257 -9.28 19.67 3.54
N ALA A 258 -10.35 19.19 2.91
CA ALA A 258 -10.29 18.17 1.85
C ALA A 258 -9.34 18.50 0.68
N ASN A 259 -9.25 19.78 0.30
CA ASN A 259 -8.41 20.21 -0.84
C ASN A 259 -7.00 20.65 -0.43
N LEU A 260 -6.68 20.70 0.87
CA LEU A 260 -5.41 21.24 1.35
C LEU A 260 -4.22 20.45 0.83
N LEU A 261 -4.22 19.12 1.03
CA LEU A 261 -3.08 18.29 0.65
C LEU A 261 -2.84 18.26 -0.87
N THR A 262 -3.91 18.19 -1.67
CA THR A 262 -3.80 18.24 -3.13
C THR A 262 -3.29 19.60 -3.62
N SER A 263 -3.70 20.69 -2.96
CA SER A 263 -3.21 22.04 -3.29
C SER A 263 -1.73 22.21 -2.94
N VAL A 264 -1.31 21.70 -1.78
CA VAL A 264 0.11 21.66 -1.38
C VAL A 264 0.92 20.81 -2.37
N ALA A 265 0.49 19.59 -2.67
CA ALA A 265 1.17 18.72 -3.63
C ALA A 265 1.33 19.36 -5.02
N THR A 266 0.33 20.12 -5.45
CA THR A 266 0.36 20.86 -6.72
C THR A 266 1.39 21.98 -6.68
N ALA A 267 1.40 22.82 -5.64
CA ALA A 267 2.36 23.91 -5.51
C ALA A 267 3.81 23.41 -5.30
N GLU A 268 3.97 22.30 -4.58
CA GLU A 268 5.30 21.74 -4.24
C GLU A 268 5.96 21.07 -5.44
N SER A 269 5.22 20.22 -6.17
CA SER A 269 5.82 19.33 -7.18
C SER A 269 5.06 19.26 -8.49
N GLY A 270 3.91 19.93 -8.61
CA GLY A 270 2.99 19.70 -9.72
C GLY A 270 2.45 18.26 -9.73
N MET A 271 2.25 17.66 -8.55
CA MET A 271 1.84 16.25 -8.39
C MET A 271 2.88 15.22 -8.87
N ASN A 272 4.16 15.58 -8.94
CA ASN A 272 5.24 14.68 -9.36
C ASN A 272 5.85 13.90 -8.17
N PRO A 273 5.61 12.58 -8.05
CA PRO A 273 6.13 11.78 -6.93
C PRO A 273 7.64 11.56 -6.96
N SER A 274 8.33 11.92 -8.05
CA SER A 274 9.79 11.77 -8.19
C SER A 274 10.53 13.10 -8.17
N ALA A 275 9.87 14.20 -7.81
CA ALA A 275 10.49 15.52 -7.78
C ALA A 275 11.59 15.61 -6.69
N VAL A 276 12.71 16.25 -7.04
CA VAL A 276 13.78 16.61 -6.10
C VAL A 276 14.17 18.06 -6.36
N SER A 277 14.08 18.92 -5.37
CA SER A 277 14.53 20.32 -5.50
C SER A 277 16.04 20.44 -5.40
N SER A 278 16.60 21.58 -5.82
CA SER A 278 18.02 21.90 -5.64
C SER A 278 18.44 22.01 -4.17
N ALA A 279 17.49 22.28 -3.27
CA ALA A 279 17.70 22.27 -1.83
C ALA A 279 17.58 20.87 -1.20
N GLY A 280 17.20 19.87 -1.99
CA GLY A 280 17.07 18.47 -1.56
C GLY A 280 15.70 18.11 -1.00
N ALA A 281 14.65 18.91 -1.22
CA ALA A 281 13.28 18.53 -0.89
C ALA A 281 12.79 17.42 -1.84
N GLU A 282 12.09 16.42 -1.32
CA GLU A 282 11.84 15.16 -2.03
C GLU A 282 10.35 14.82 -2.17
N GLY A 283 10.00 14.24 -3.32
CA GLY A 283 8.71 13.61 -3.59
C GLY A 283 7.55 14.55 -3.85
N ILE A 284 6.35 13.98 -3.88
CA ILE A 284 5.10 14.70 -4.25
C ILE A 284 4.76 15.86 -3.31
N MET A 285 5.22 15.78 -2.05
CA MET A 285 4.98 16.79 -1.01
C MET A 285 6.22 17.64 -0.69
N GLN A 286 7.33 17.47 -1.44
CA GLN A 286 8.61 18.15 -1.23
C GLN A 286 9.04 18.22 0.24
N ILE A 287 9.05 17.08 0.93
CA ILE A 287 9.49 17.01 2.33
C ILE A 287 11.01 17.05 2.38
N MET A 288 11.58 17.91 3.24
CA MET A 288 13.02 17.96 3.47
C MET A 288 13.52 16.68 4.16
N PRO A 289 14.73 16.16 3.86
CA PRO A 289 15.20 14.87 4.40
C PRO A 289 15.22 14.78 5.92
N GLN A 290 15.60 15.86 6.61
CA GLN A 290 15.60 15.90 8.08
C GLN A 290 14.18 15.82 8.65
N THR A 291 13.21 16.47 7.99
CA THR A 291 11.78 16.40 8.36
C THR A 291 11.23 15.00 8.12
N ALA A 292 11.56 14.40 6.98
CA ALA A 292 11.17 13.04 6.65
C ALA A 292 11.69 12.02 7.68
N ALA A 293 12.95 12.13 8.07
CA ALA A 293 13.55 11.31 9.13
C ALA A 293 12.84 11.48 10.48
N SER A 294 12.45 12.71 10.83
CA SER A 294 11.73 12.98 12.09
C SER A 294 10.32 12.39 12.09
N LEU A 295 9.68 12.32 10.93
CA LEU A 295 8.36 11.72 10.73
C LEU A 295 8.42 10.19 10.49
N GLY A 296 9.62 9.62 10.29
CA GLY A 296 9.77 8.21 9.96
C GLY A 296 9.22 7.84 8.58
N VAL A 297 9.19 8.78 7.63
CA VAL A 297 8.63 8.59 6.28
C VAL A 297 9.73 8.63 5.21
N ASN A 298 9.53 7.89 4.12
CA ASN A 298 10.27 7.96 2.87
C ASN A 298 9.52 8.89 1.89
N PRO A 299 10.04 10.10 1.59
CA PRO A 299 9.35 11.06 0.73
C PRO A 299 9.19 10.59 -0.73
N MET A 300 10.01 9.64 -1.19
CA MET A 300 9.90 9.06 -2.53
C MET A 300 8.80 8.01 -2.64
N ASN A 301 8.24 7.56 -1.52
CA ASN A 301 7.01 6.78 -1.51
C ASN A 301 5.82 7.74 -1.41
N PRO A 302 4.96 7.84 -2.44
CA PRO A 302 3.90 8.86 -2.47
C PRO A 302 2.88 8.70 -1.33
N VAL A 303 2.59 7.48 -0.87
CA VAL A 303 1.68 7.27 0.27
C VAL A 303 2.29 7.81 1.55
N GLN A 304 3.55 7.46 1.83
CA GLN A 304 4.26 7.96 3.01
C GLN A 304 4.44 9.48 2.97
N ALA A 305 4.75 10.04 1.80
CA ALA A 305 4.88 11.47 1.62
C ALA A 305 3.57 12.21 1.92
N ILE A 306 2.44 11.71 1.40
CA ILE A 306 1.12 12.31 1.62
C ILE A 306 0.71 12.24 3.10
N TYR A 307 0.87 11.08 3.74
CA TYR A 307 0.56 10.91 5.17
C TYR A 307 1.51 11.71 6.07
N GLY A 308 2.81 11.76 5.75
CA GLY A 308 3.79 12.56 6.47
C GLY A 308 3.52 14.07 6.36
N ALA A 309 3.16 14.56 5.17
CA ALA A 309 2.77 15.95 4.99
C ALA A 309 1.45 16.28 5.71
N ALA A 310 0.50 15.34 5.73
CA ALA A 310 -0.76 15.50 6.47
C ALA A 310 -0.53 15.64 7.97
N GLU A 311 0.32 14.79 8.54
CA GLU A 311 0.74 14.91 9.93
C GLU A 311 1.40 16.26 10.22
N LEU A 312 2.37 16.64 9.39
CA LEU A 312 3.10 17.89 9.55
C LEU A 312 2.18 19.11 9.47
N LEU A 313 1.23 19.14 8.53
CA LEU A 313 0.26 20.23 8.39
C LEU A 313 -0.75 20.24 9.55
N SER A 314 -1.16 19.08 10.05
CA SER A 314 -2.05 18.99 11.22
C SER A 314 -1.38 19.53 12.50
N GLN A 315 -0.10 19.20 12.71
CA GLN A 315 0.72 19.76 13.80
C GLN A 315 0.83 21.29 13.66
N LYS A 316 1.10 21.80 12.46
CA LYS A 316 1.22 23.25 12.20
C LYS A 316 -0.12 23.97 12.36
N LEU A 317 -1.23 23.39 11.93
CA LEU A 317 -2.57 23.94 12.14
C LEU A 317 -2.90 24.01 13.63
N THR A 318 -2.59 22.96 14.38
CA THR A 318 -2.76 22.96 15.85
C THR A 318 -1.93 24.06 16.51
N LYS A 319 -0.70 24.25 16.05
CA LYS A 319 0.24 25.24 16.61
C LYS A 319 -0.11 26.68 16.26
N PHE A 320 -0.44 26.96 15.01
CA PHE A 320 -0.62 28.33 14.50
C PHE A 320 -2.07 28.75 14.27
N GLY A 321 -3.03 27.82 14.40
CA GLY A 321 -4.47 28.10 14.45
C GLY A 321 -5.12 28.51 13.12
N SER A 322 -4.37 28.60 12.02
CA SER A 322 -4.94 28.94 10.71
C SER A 322 -4.16 28.32 9.55
N VAL A 323 -4.88 28.02 8.46
CA VAL A 323 -4.29 27.44 7.23
C VAL A 323 -3.17 28.32 6.66
N PRO A 324 -3.32 29.65 6.50
CA PRO A 324 -2.24 30.48 5.95
C PRO A 324 -0.95 30.43 6.77
N LEU A 325 -1.05 30.40 8.11
CA LEU A 325 0.13 30.30 8.98
C LEU A 325 0.73 28.90 8.98
N ALA A 326 -0.10 27.85 8.90
CA ALA A 326 0.40 26.49 8.76
C ALA A 326 1.17 26.30 7.44
N LEU A 327 0.68 26.88 6.34
CA LEU A 327 1.37 26.89 5.03
C LEU A 327 2.67 27.70 5.08
N ALA A 328 2.66 28.88 5.72
CA ALA A 328 3.86 29.66 5.93
C ALA A 328 4.92 28.88 6.74
N ALA A 329 4.50 28.17 7.79
CA ALA A 329 5.38 27.33 8.59
C ALA A 329 5.84 26.07 7.84
N TYR A 330 5.06 25.54 6.90
CA TYR A 330 5.45 24.42 6.05
C TYR A 330 6.60 24.82 5.12
N ASN A 331 6.50 26.01 4.51
CA ASN A 331 7.49 26.52 3.56
C ASN A 331 8.73 27.17 4.22
N ALA A 332 8.54 28.02 5.24
CA ALA A 332 9.60 28.82 5.85
C ALA A 332 10.09 28.30 7.22
N GLY A 333 9.42 27.28 7.76
CA GLY A 333 9.67 26.75 9.10
C GLY A 333 8.96 27.52 10.21
N ASP A 334 8.75 26.83 11.33
CA ASP A 334 8.01 27.34 12.49
C ASP A 334 8.65 28.60 13.10
N GLY A 335 9.97 28.61 13.24
CA GLY A 335 10.69 29.72 13.87
C GLY A 335 10.54 31.04 13.11
N ALA A 336 10.39 31.00 11.79
CA ALA A 336 10.12 32.21 11.00
C ALA A 336 8.72 32.76 11.32
N VAL A 337 7.70 31.90 11.35
CA VAL A 337 6.33 32.33 11.68
C VAL A 337 6.24 32.88 13.10
N GLU A 338 6.91 32.24 14.06
CA GLU A 338 7.00 32.70 15.45
C GLU A 338 7.71 34.05 15.57
N GLN A 339 8.86 34.21 14.90
CA GLN A 339 9.65 35.44 14.93
C GLN A 339 8.86 36.65 14.44
N TYR A 340 8.08 36.48 13.38
CA TYR A 340 7.31 37.57 12.77
C TYR A 340 5.87 37.68 13.31
N GLY A 341 5.41 36.73 14.13
CA GLY A 341 4.04 36.69 14.63
C GLY A 341 2.99 36.56 13.52
N GLY A 342 3.36 35.99 12.37
CA GLY A 342 2.55 35.99 11.15
C GLY A 342 3.28 35.37 9.96
N ILE A 343 2.76 35.58 8.76
CA ILE A 343 3.46 35.17 7.53
C ILE A 343 4.75 36.01 7.42
N PRO A 344 5.94 35.39 7.37
CA PRO A 344 7.19 36.13 7.30
C PRO A 344 7.27 36.97 6.01
N PRO A 345 7.98 38.11 6.00
CA PRO A 345 8.13 38.98 4.83
C PRO A 345 9.12 38.40 3.80
N TYR A 346 9.02 37.10 3.53
CA TYR A 346 9.77 36.41 2.50
C TYR A 346 8.89 36.30 1.27
N THR A 347 9.28 36.95 0.16
CA THR A 347 8.49 36.97 -1.07
C THR A 347 8.09 35.56 -1.53
N GLN A 348 9.02 34.59 -1.42
CA GLN A 348 8.74 33.20 -1.76
C GLN A 348 7.62 32.60 -0.90
N THR A 349 7.65 32.81 0.42
CA THR A 349 6.64 32.27 1.34
C THR A 349 5.28 32.94 1.15
N GLN A 350 5.25 34.25 0.94
CA GLN A 350 4.01 34.98 0.67
C GLN A 350 3.36 34.50 -0.63
N ASN A 351 4.16 34.30 -1.68
CA ASN A 351 3.70 33.76 -2.95
C ASN A 351 3.18 32.33 -2.78
N TYR A 352 3.93 31.47 -2.08
CA TYR A 352 3.54 30.09 -1.80
C TYR A 352 2.20 30.01 -1.08
N VAL A 353 2.01 30.79 0.00
CA VAL A 353 0.73 30.81 0.73
C VAL A 353 -0.41 31.28 -0.17
N THR A 354 -0.17 32.32 -0.98
CA THR A 354 -1.16 32.84 -1.92
C THR A 354 -1.56 31.80 -2.97
N GLU A 355 -0.58 31.11 -3.55
CA GLU A 355 -0.77 30.06 -4.55
C GLU A 355 -1.61 28.90 -4.00
N VAL A 356 -1.19 28.33 -2.86
CA VAL A 356 -1.90 27.18 -2.26
C VAL A 356 -3.32 27.57 -1.85
N MET A 357 -3.53 28.76 -1.27
CA MET A 357 -4.87 29.24 -0.93
C MET A 357 -5.74 29.44 -2.17
N GLY A 358 -5.17 29.88 -3.29
CA GLY A 358 -5.86 30.00 -4.58
C GLY A 358 -6.29 28.64 -5.13
N LEU A 359 -5.37 27.66 -5.10
CA LEU A 359 -5.64 26.27 -5.49
C LEU A 359 -6.74 25.63 -4.64
N MET A 360 -6.72 25.85 -3.31
CA MET A 360 -7.75 25.35 -2.40
C MET A 360 -9.15 25.91 -2.71
N GLY A 361 -9.22 27.17 -3.16
CA GLY A 361 -10.45 27.85 -3.54
C GLY A 361 -10.99 27.48 -4.93
N GLY A 362 -10.30 26.62 -5.69
CA GLY A 362 -10.69 26.23 -7.04
C GLY A 362 -10.24 27.21 -8.14
N ASN A 363 -9.45 28.22 -7.81
CA ASN A 363 -8.80 29.07 -8.80
C ASN A 363 -7.47 28.39 -9.19
N SER A 364 -7.53 27.43 -10.12
CA SER A 364 -6.33 27.05 -10.86
C SER A 364 -5.73 28.32 -11.46
N VAL A 365 -4.51 28.69 -11.07
CA VAL A 365 -3.79 29.80 -11.69
C VAL A 365 -3.41 29.33 -13.10
N THR A 366 -4.34 29.51 -14.04
CA THR A 366 -4.05 29.45 -15.46
C THR A 366 -3.32 30.74 -15.84
N GLY A 367 -2.05 30.61 -16.21
CA GLY A 367 -1.24 31.66 -16.84
C GLY A 367 0.10 31.85 -16.12
N SER A 368 1.25 31.86 -16.79
CA SER A 368 1.54 32.44 -18.11
C SER A 368 2.74 31.76 -18.77
#